data_AF-A0A257IWV2-F1
#
_entry.id   AF-A0A257IWV2-F1
#
_cell.length_a   1.000
_cell.length_b   1.000
_cell.length_c   1.000
_cell.angle_alpha   90.00
_cell.angle_beta   90.00
_cell.angle_gamma   90.00
#
_symmetry.space_group_name_H-M   'P 1'
#
loop_
_entity.id
_entity.type
_entity.pdbx_description
1 polymer ?
#
loop_
_entity_poly.entity_id
_entity_poly.type
_entity_poly.pdbx_seq_one_letter_code
_entity_poly.pdbx_strand_id
1 'polypeptide(L)'
;QWVNPRESWLINRTCTQPGAEFFDDAVGSQLAQMKAFAEGTSPDDIFARLEDAGMMLRIDPAVTPTMFHYATISHAEVAQLRRVAKVVRKGRVKAITPSAIELDDGTEPAVPGALYVDCTASAVEPRDPQPIFQGNLIVPQLVRVPQPCFSAAMIAFVEAHYEGNAAKNALCRTVPFPQDLKGWLTTNIVNIMNQGAWFGDEKLGAWIRQSRLDGFGKIAAAVDRSDAARIAVLQEMRQTGPLAVANLMRLASAA
;
A
#
# COMPACT_ATOMS: atom_id res chain seq x y z
N GLN A 1 25.10 -0.24 13.86
CA GLN A 1 24.06 -0.99 14.58
C GLN A 1 22.73 -0.41 14.17
N TRP A 2 21.72 -1.25 13.95
CA TRP A 2 20.37 -0.81 13.63
C TRP A 2 19.38 -1.49 14.56
N VAL A 3 18.59 -0.71 15.29
CA VAL A 3 17.46 -1.24 16.07
C VAL A 3 16.28 -1.33 15.13
N ASN A 4 15.82 -2.54 14.85
CA ASN A 4 14.68 -2.80 13.98
C ASN A 4 13.62 -3.57 14.77
N PRO A 5 12.62 -2.88 15.35
CA PRO A 5 11.64 -3.51 16.22
C PRO A 5 10.69 -4.46 15.47
N ARG A 6 10.46 -4.21 14.18
CA ARG A 6 9.55 -4.99 13.33
C ARG A 6 10.00 -4.88 11.88
N GLU A 7 10.20 -6.01 11.23
CA GLU A 7 10.51 -6.07 9.81
C GLU A 7 9.28 -5.65 8.98
N SER A 8 9.52 -4.90 7.90
CA SER A 8 8.47 -4.38 7.01
C SER A 8 8.61 -4.96 5.61
N TRP A 9 7.48 -5.32 4.99
CA TRP A 9 7.41 -5.54 3.55
C TRP A 9 7.46 -4.18 2.83
N LEU A 10 8.23 -4.12 1.74
CA LEU A 10 8.49 -2.90 1.00
C LEU A 10 8.10 -3.10 -0.46
N ILE A 11 7.47 -2.10 -1.08
CA ILE A 11 7.12 -2.16 -2.50
C ILE A 11 8.38 -2.01 -3.34
N ASN A 12 8.56 -2.87 -4.33
CA ASN A 12 9.62 -2.71 -5.31
C ASN A 12 9.34 -1.48 -6.19
N ARG A 13 10.29 -0.53 -6.19
CA ARG A 13 10.19 0.75 -6.92
C ARG A 13 9.89 0.56 -8.41
N THR A 14 10.41 -0.50 -9.02
CA THR A 14 10.20 -0.78 -10.46
C THR A 14 8.71 -0.97 -10.78
N CYS A 15 7.95 -1.57 -9.86
CA CYS A 15 6.52 -1.88 -10.02
C CYS A 15 5.60 -0.65 -9.93
N THR A 16 6.13 0.53 -9.62
CA THR A 16 5.35 1.77 -9.43
C THR A 16 5.74 2.88 -10.40
N GLN A 17 6.64 2.60 -11.35
CA GLN A 17 7.08 3.60 -12.31
C GLN A 17 5.95 3.98 -13.28
N PRO A 18 5.76 5.29 -13.54
CA PRO A 18 4.80 5.75 -14.54
C PRO A 18 5.38 5.62 -15.96
N GLY A 19 4.53 5.41 -16.96
CA GLY A 19 4.95 5.38 -18.36
C GLY A 19 4.60 4.06 -19.05
N ALA A 20 4.51 4.08 -20.37
CA ALA A 20 4.16 2.90 -21.17
C ALA A 20 5.33 1.91 -21.30
N GLU A 21 6.56 2.41 -21.14
CA GLU A 21 7.80 1.62 -21.08
C GLU A 21 7.84 0.70 -19.85
N PHE A 22 7.12 1.04 -18.79
CA PHE A 22 7.01 0.24 -17.56
C PHE A 22 5.73 -0.61 -17.51
N PHE A 23 5.04 -0.83 -18.63
CA PHE A 23 3.80 -1.61 -18.63
C PHE A 23 3.98 -2.99 -17.98
N ASP A 24 5.02 -3.72 -18.37
CA ASP A 24 5.24 -5.09 -17.89
C ASP A 24 5.56 -5.10 -16.39
N ASP A 25 6.36 -4.16 -15.92
CA ASP A 25 6.66 -4.03 -14.49
C ASP A 25 5.45 -3.56 -13.68
N ALA A 26 4.78 -2.48 -14.11
CA ALA A 26 3.75 -1.81 -13.33
C ALA A 26 2.38 -2.50 -13.44
N VAL A 27 1.94 -2.86 -14.66
CA VAL A 27 0.67 -3.54 -14.88
C VAL A 27 0.82 -5.04 -14.64
N GLY A 28 1.98 -5.64 -15.00
CA GLY A 28 2.27 -7.03 -14.66
C GLY A 28 2.30 -7.26 -13.15
N SER A 29 2.87 -6.33 -12.36
CA SER A 29 2.82 -6.44 -10.89
C SER A 29 1.40 -6.29 -10.33
N GLN A 30 0.54 -5.47 -10.93
CA GLN A 30 -0.88 -5.41 -10.55
C GLN A 30 -1.60 -6.72 -10.85
N LEU A 31 -1.32 -7.36 -12.00
CA LEU A 31 -1.84 -8.70 -12.29
C LEU A 31 -1.33 -9.73 -11.28
N ALA A 32 -0.03 -9.73 -10.97
CA ALA A 32 0.55 -10.61 -9.96
C ALA A 32 -0.09 -10.39 -8.58
N GLN A 33 -0.39 -9.14 -8.22
CA GLN A 33 -1.14 -8.82 -7.01
C GLN A 33 -2.54 -9.42 -7.03
N MET A 34 -3.28 -9.27 -8.13
CA MET A 34 -4.62 -9.85 -8.25
C MET A 34 -4.57 -11.38 -8.15
N LYS A 35 -3.57 -12.04 -8.74
CA LYS A 35 -3.37 -13.49 -8.61
C LYS A 35 -3.05 -13.90 -7.18
N ALA A 36 -2.12 -13.21 -6.52
CA ALA A 36 -1.78 -13.45 -5.13
C ALA A 36 -3.02 -13.31 -4.23
N PHE A 37 -3.86 -12.30 -4.48
CA PHE A 37 -5.13 -12.14 -3.79
C PHE A 37 -6.11 -13.26 -4.07
N ALA A 38 -6.24 -13.72 -5.32
CA ALA A 38 -7.19 -14.76 -5.68
C ALA A 38 -6.81 -16.14 -5.12
N GLU A 39 -5.51 -16.45 -5.07
CA GLU A 39 -5.00 -17.79 -4.73
C GLU A 39 -4.44 -17.91 -3.32
N GLY A 40 -4.16 -16.78 -2.66
CA GLY A 40 -3.51 -16.75 -1.35
C GLY A 40 -4.32 -17.42 -0.25
N THR A 41 -3.64 -18.12 0.66
CA THR A 41 -4.29 -18.85 1.76
C THR A 41 -4.25 -18.11 3.10
N SER A 42 -3.35 -17.13 3.25
CA SER A 42 -3.19 -16.28 4.43
C SER A 42 -2.54 -14.95 4.04
N PRO A 43 -2.54 -13.92 4.91
CA PRO A 43 -1.79 -12.69 4.66
C PRO A 43 -0.31 -12.97 4.38
N ASP A 44 0.34 -13.86 5.16
CA ASP A 44 1.74 -14.23 4.95
C ASP A 44 1.99 -14.89 3.58
N ASP A 45 1.11 -15.82 3.16
CA ASP A 45 1.20 -16.48 1.84
C ASP A 45 1.04 -15.46 0.70
N ILE A 46 0.12 -14.51 0.85
CA ILE A 46 -0.03 -13.42 -0.14
C ILE A 46 1.27 -12.64 -0.27
N PHE A 47 1.87 -12.21 0.84
CA PHE A 47 3.12 -11.45 0.78
C PHE A 47 4.30 -12.27 0.24
N ALA A 48 4.38 -13.57 0.54
CA ALA A 48 5.36 -14.46 -0.06
C ALA A 48 5.20 -14.56 -1.59
N ARG A 49 3.98 -14.73 -2.09
CA ARG A 49 3.68 -14.73 -3.54
C ARG A 49 4.04 -13.41 -4.21
N LEU A 50 3.83 -12.29 -3.52
CA LEU A 50 4.21 -10.96 -4.02
C LEU A 50 5.72 -10.76 -4.04
N GLU A 51 6.45 -11.36 -3.11
CA GLU A 51 7.92 -11.40 -3.12
C GLU A 51 8.43 -12.23 -4.30
N ASP A 52 7.87 -13.43 -4.50
CA ASP A 52 8.22 -14.31 -5.62
C ASP A 52 7.94 -13.65 -6.98
N ALA A 53 6.87 -12.85 -7.05
CA ALA A 53 6.55 -12.04 -8.23
C ALA A 53 7.39 -10.76 -8.36
N GLY A 54 8.27 -10.46 -7.40
CA GLY A 54 9.13 -9.28 -7.41
C GLY A 54 8.43 -7.96 -7.07
N MET A 55 7.15 -7.99 -6.69
CA MET A 55 6.38 -6.79 -6.32
C MET A 55 6.72 -6.29 -4.91
N MET A 56 6.98 -7.21 -3.99
CA MET A 56 7.35 -6.91 -2.62
C MET A 56 8.80 -7.35 -2.37
N LEU A 57 9.48 -6.63 -1.48
CA LEU A 57 10.84 -6.88 -1.07
C LEU A 57 10.90 -6.95 0.46
N ARG A 58 11.73 -7.84 0.98
CA ARG A 58 12.18 -7.80 2.38
C ARG A 58 13.68 -7.55 2.49
N ILE A 59 14.06 -6.86 3.56
CA ILE A 59 15.46 -6.50 3.78
C ILE A 59 16.25 -7.73 4.26
N ASP A 60 15.81 -8.42 5.29
CA ASP A 60 16.47 -9.63 5.79
C ASP A 60 15.71 -10.89 5.35
N PRO A 61 16.25 -11.73 4.45
CA PRO A 61 15.58 -12.96 4.00
C PRO A 61 15.35 -13.99 5.12
N ALA A 62 16.12 -13.92 6.22
CA ALA A 62 16.00 -14.87 7.32
C ALA A 62 14.86 -14.53 8.29
N VAL A 63 14.18 -13.39 8.11
CA VAL A 63 13.12 -12.92 9.00
C VAL A 63 11.87 -12.61 8.18
N THR A 64 10.73 -13.14 8.61
CA THR A 64 9.43 -12.85 8.01
C THR A 64 8.93 -11.47 8.46
N PRO A 65 8.69 -10.51 7.56
CA PRO A 65 8.13 -9.22 7.92
C PRO A 65 6.68 -9.29 8.39
N THR A 66 6.35 -8.44 9.36
CA THR A 66 5.01 -8.40 10.01
C THR A 66 4.29 -7.07 9.82
N MET A 67 4.95 -6.10 9.20
CA MET A 67 4.46 -4.73 9.01
C MET A 67 4.38 -4.38 7.52
N PHE A 68 3.48 -3.46 7.18
CA PHE A 68 3.44 -2.83 5.87
C PHE A 68 2.91 -1.39 5.95
N HIS A 69 3.63 -0.44 5.34
CA HIS A 69 3.31 1.00 5.34
C HIS A 69 3.46 1.67 3.96
N TYR A 70 3.30 0.92 2.86
CA TYR A 70 3.49 1.45 1.50
C TYR A 70 4.87 2.08 1.20
N ALA A 71 5.88 1.79 2.03
CA ALA A 71 7.25 2.22 1.78
C ALA A 71 7.78 1.56 0.50
N THR A 72 8.42 2.36 -0.36
CA THR A 72 8.93 1.93 -1.66
C THR A 72 10.45 1.92 -1.66
N ILE A 73 11.05 0.86 -2.16
CA ILE A 73 12.50 0.65 -2.15
C ILE A 73 12.96 -0.03 -3.45
N SER A 74 14.21 0.18 -3.83
CA SER A 74 14.87 -0.53 -4.92
C SER A 74 15.73 -1.69 -4.41
N HIS A 75 16.04 -2.66 -5.27
CA HIS A 75 16.98 -3.73 -4.95
C HIS A 75 18.36 -3.20 -4.52
N ALA A 76 18.83 -2.09 -5.12
CA ALA A 76 20.09 -1.48 -4.76
C ALA A 76 20.10 -0.96 -3.32
N GLU A 77 19.03 -0.28 -2.90
CA GLU A 77 18.85 0.20 -1.51
C GLU A 77 18.74 -0.98 -0.54
N VAL A 78 18.00 -2.04 -0.87
CA VAL A 78 17.96 -3.28 -0.07
C VAL A 78 19.37 -3.86 0.11
N ALA A 79 20.17 -3.92 -0.96
CA ALA A 79 21.55 -4.39 -0.89
C ALA A 79 22.41 -3.52 0.02
N GLN A 80 22.22 -2.19 0.04
CA GLN A 80 22.93 -1.31 0.96
C GLN A 80 22.54 -1.56 2.42
N LEU A 81 21.25 -1.74 2.70
CA LEU A 81 20.73 -2.01 4.04
C LEU A 81 21.20 -3.36 4.59
N ARG A 82 21.29 -4.39 3.73
CA ARG A 82 21.81 -5.72 4.09
C ARG A 82 23.27 -5.71 4.56
N ARG A 83 24.04 -4.66 4.29
CA ARG A 83 25.41 -4.51 4.83
C ARG A 83 25.43 -4.25 6.33
N VAL A 84 24.30 -3.84 6.92
CA VAL A 84 24.19 -3.64 8.38
C VAL A 84 24.06 -5.00 9.06
N ALA A 85 25.17 -5.58 9.49
CA ALA A 85 25.18 -6.91 10.12
C ALA A 85 24.62 -6.91 11.56
N LYS A 86 24.83 -5.83 12.33
CA LYS A 86 24.34 -5.73 13.71
C LYS A 86 22.92 -5.13 13.73
N VAL A 87 21.92 -6.00 13.54
CA VAL A 87 20.49 -5.68 13.69
C VAL A 87 19.99 -6.16 15.05
N VAL A 88 19.41 -5.26 15.84
CA VAL A 88 18.87 -5.54 17.18
C VAL A 88 17.34 -5.64 17.08
N ARG A 89 16.79 -6.78 17.49
CA ARG A 89 15.36 -7.13 17.42
C ARG A 89 14.78 -7.37 18.82
N LYS A 90 14.86 -6.35 19.67
CA LYS A 90 14.38 -6.37 21.07
C LYS A 90 13.23 -5.38 21.29
N GLY A 91 12.40 -5.18 20.27
CA GLY A 91 11.33 -4.17 20.26
C GLY A 91 11.84 -2.73 20.20
N ARG A 92 10.99 -1.77 20.59
CA ARG A 92 11.25 -0.33 20.45
C ARG A 92 12.22 0.16 21.51
N VAL A 93 12.98 1.21 21.19
CA VAL A 93 13.82 1.92 22.16
C VAL A 93 12.91 2.72 23.09
N LYS A 94 13.12 2.57 24.41
CA LYS A 94 12.44 3.33 25.47
C LYS A 94 13.28 4.52 25.93
N ALA A 95 14.57 4.28 26.12
CA ALA A 95 15.52 5.28 26.57
C ALA A 95 16.94 4.93 26.11
N ILE A 96 17.79 5.95 26.00
CA ILE A 96 19.22 5.80 25.78
C ILE A 96 19.92 6.52 26.93
N THR A 97 20.70 5.77 27.71
CA THR A 97 21.50 6.26 28.84
C THR A 97 22.99 6.22 28.48
N PRO A 98 23.89 6.78 29.31
CA PRO A 98 25.34 6.70 29.05
C PRO A 98 25.89 5.27 28.94
N SER A 99 25.22 4.27 29.53
CA SER A 99 25.69 2.88 29.56
C SER A 99 24.81 1.89 28.79
N ALA A 100 23.55 2.22 28.50
CA ALA A 100 22.62 1.28 27.88
C ALA A 100 21.63 1.95 26.90
N ILE A 101 21.22 1.15 25.91
CA ILE A 101 20.02 1.36 25.10
C ILE A 101 18.96 0.45 25.73
N GLU A 102 17.92 1.04 26.32
CA GLU A 102 16.80 0.32 26.92
C GLU A 102 15.75 0.07 25.84
N LEU A 103 15.34 -1.19 25.66
CA LEU A 103 14.34 -1.59 24.69
C LEU A 103 13.15 -2.28 25.36
N ASP A 104 12.12 -2.62 24.59
CA ASP A 104 10.98 -3.39 25.08
C ASP A 104 11.41 -4.72 25.69
N ASP A 105 12.24 -5.47 24.95
CA ASP A 105 12.65 -6.84 25.28
C ASP A 105 14.14 -6.91 25.68
N GLY A 106 14.54 -6.02 26.60
CA GLY A 106 15.85 -6.03 27.25
C GLY A 106 16.72 -4.82 26.91
N THR A 107 18.03 -5.00 26.98
CA THR A 107 19.00 -3.90 26.82
C THR A 107 20.12 -4.28 25.84
N GLU A 108 20.74 -3.24 25.27
CA GLU A 108 22.02 -3.31 24.56
C GLU A 108 22.99 -2.30 25.18
N PRO A 109 24.31 -2.54 25.17
CA PRO A 109 25.27 -1.56 25.66
C PRO A 109 25.23 -0.29 24.79
N ALA A 110 25.19 0.87 25.44
CA ALA A 110 25.40 2.14 24.74
C ALA A 110 26.90 2.28 24.39
N VAL A 111 27.17 2.89 23.24
CA VAL A 111 28.53 3.22 22.80
C VAL A 111 28.84 4.66 23.20
N PRO A 112 29.83 4.89 24.09
CA PRO A 112 30.24 6.25 24.45
C PRO A 112 30.67 7.06 23.23
N GLY A 113 30.19 8.30 23.12
CA GLY A 113 30.51 9.19 22.00
C GLY A 113 29.82 8.87 20.67
N ALA A 114 28.95 7.86 20.61
CA ALA A 114 28.19 7.57 19.40
C ALA A 114 27.04 8.56 19.16
N LEU A 115 26.75 8.83 17.89
CA LEU A 115 25.53 9.50 17.46
C LEU A 115 24.41 8.48 17.31
N TYR A 116 23.31 8.71 18.01
CA TYR A 116 22.06 7.96 17.84
C TYR A 116 21.11 8.76 16.96
N VAL A 117 20.71 8.18 15.83
CA VAL A 117 19.77 8.79 14.89
C VAL A 117 18.43 8.10 15.03
N ASP A 118 17.42 8.83 15.50
CA ASP A 118 16.05 8.35 15.56
C ASP A 118 15.34 8.64 14.23
N CYS A 119 15.10 7.58 13.45
CA CYS A 119 14.37 7.62 12.19
C CYS A 119 12.92 7.10 12.33
N THR A 120 12.33 7.14 13.53
CA THR A 120 10.99 6.58 13.79
C THR A 120 9.83 7.58 13.67
N ALA A 121 10.10 8.77 13.13
CA ALA A 121 9.09 9.81 12.97
C ALA A 121 7.85 9.32 12.20
N SER A 122 6.67 9.58 12.76
CA SER A 122 5.41 9.35 12.04
C SER A 122 5.06 10.59 11.23
N ALA A 123 4.92 10.43 9.91
CA ALA A 123 4.50 11.53 9.03
C ALA A 123 3.01 11.89 9.21
N VAL A 124 2.19 10.94 9.69
CA VAL A 124 0.74 11.11 9.86
C VAL A 124 0.30 10.45 11.17
N GLU A 125 -0.60 11.11 11.90
CA GLU A 125 -1.22 10.55 13.10
C GLU A 125 -2.28 9.50 12.71
N PRO A 126 -2.22 8.28 13.26
CA PRO A 126 -3.28 7.29 13.08
C PRO A 126 -4.60 7.79 13.66
N ARG A 127 -5.65 7.80 12.86
CA ARG A 127 -7.00 8.16 13.29
C ARG A 127 -7.99 7.15 12.74
N ASP A 128 -9.05 6.90 13.51
CA ASP A 128 -10.11 6.00 13.08
C ASP A 128 -10.84 6.56 11.85
N PRO A 129 -11.20 5.69 10.89
CA PRO A 129 -12.02 6.08 9.75
C PRO A 129 -13.36 6.67 10.21
N GLN A 130 -13.73 7.81 9.65
CA GLN A 130 -15.03 8.45 9.87
C GLN A 130 -15.62 8.94 8.55
N PRO A 131 -16.93 9.26 8.48
CA PRO A 131 -17.51 9.87 7.29
C PRO A 131 -16.73 11.13 6.89
N ILE A 132 -16.37 11.25 5.61
CA ILE A 132 -15.64 12.41 5.09
C ILE A 132 -16.55 13.63 5.05
N PHE A 133 -17.81 13.46 4.65
CA PHE A 133 -18.79 14.54 4.58
C PHE A 133 -19.74 14.51 5.78
N GLN A 134 -19.71 15.57 6.59
CA GLN A 134 -20.43 15.69 7.86
C GLN A 134 -21.27 16.99 7.92
N GLY A 135 -21.93 17.33 6.81
CA GLY A 135 -22.71 18.56 6.69
C GLY A 135 -21.80 19.71 6.33
N ASN A 136 -21.60 20.65 7.26
CA ASN A 136 -20.74 21.82 7.06
C ASN A 136 -19.25 21.53 7.32
N LEU A 137 -18.89 20.27 7.54
CA LEU A 137 -17.53 19.82 7.81
C LEU A 137 -17.13 18.74 6.80
N ILE A 138 -15.94 18.92 6.21
CA ILE A 138 -15.26 17.90 5.43
C ILE A 138 -14.06 17.44 6.25
N VAL A 139 -13.92 16.14 6.47
CA VAL A 139 -12.79 15.50 7.16
C VAL A 139 -11.97 14.72 6.12
N PRO A 140 -10.95 15.33 5.50
CA PRO A 140 -10.19 14.69 4.43
C PRO A 140 -9.48 13.44 4.93
N GLN A 141 -9.74 12.32 4.27
CA GLN A 141 -9.12 11.02 4.53
C GLN A 141 -8.73 10.39 3.18
N LEU A 142 -7.94 9.33 3.21
CA LEU A 142 -7.57 8.62 1.98
C LEU A 142 -8.80 7.89 1.43
N VAL A 143 -9.21 8.23 0.21
CA VAL A 143 -10.21 7.44 -0.54
C VAL A 143 -9.54 6.45 -1.50
N ARG A 144 -8.22 6.61 -1.70
CA ARG A 144 -7.31 5.71 -2.40
C ARG A 144 -5.93 5.77 -1.75
N VAL A 145 -5.41 4.65 -1.30
CA VAL A 145 -4.03 4.59 -0.77
C VAL A 145 -3.01 4.26 -1.88
N PRO A 146 -1.74 4.68 -1.74
CA PRO A 146 -1.22 5.64 -0.77
C PRO A 146 -1.26 7.08 -1.33
N GLN A 147 -2.34 7.48 -2.03
CA GLN A 147 -2.37 8.68 -2.87
C GLN A 147 -3.15 9.84 -2.22
N PRO A 148 -2.51 10.69 -1.38
CA PRO A 148 -3.20 11.80 -0.72
C PRO A 148 -3.69 12.87 -1.71
N CYS A 149 -2.90 13.20 -2.72
CA CYS A 149 -3.30 14.21 -3.73
C CYS A 149 -4.51 13.76 -4.55
N PHE A 150 -4.51 12.49 -5.00
CA PHE A 150 -5.68 11.92 -5.70
C PHE A 150 -6.90 11.92 -4.78
N SER A 151 -6.72 11.53 -3.51
CA SER A 151 -7.81 11.49 -2.54
C SER A 151 -8.43 12.86 -2.30
N ALA A 152 -7.60 13.89 -2.09
CA ALA A 152 -8.08 15.26 -1.93
C ALA A 152 -8.83 15.77 -3.17
N ALA A 153 -8.29 15.51 -4.37
CA ALA A 153 -8.93 15.89 -5.62
C ALA A 153 -10.27 15.17 -5.83
N MET A 154 -10.35 13.88 -5.49
CA MET A 154 -11.58 13.09 -5.56
C MET A 154 -12.64 13.64 -4.61
N ILE A 155 -12.27 13.92 -3.36
CA ILE A 155 -13.17 14.51 -2.36
C ILE A 155 -13.71 15.85 -2.85
N ALA A 156 -12.84 16.74 -3.35
CA ALA A 156 -13.25 18.03 -3.89
C ALA A 156 -14.17 17.89 -5.11
N PHE A 157 -13.88 16.95 -6.01
CA PHE A 157 -14.74 16.68 -7.16
C PHE A 157 -16.12 16.21 -6.70
N VAL A 158 -16.19 15.23 -5.80
CA VAL A 158 -17.46 14.70 -5.28
C VAL A 158 -18.25 15.77 -4.53
N GLU A 159 -17.56 16.61 -3.75
CA GLU A 159 -18.16 17.74 -3.03
C GLU A 159 -18.93 18.68 -3.96
N ALA A 160 -18.30 19.08 -5.07
CA ALA A 160 -18.85 20.09 -5.97
C ALA A 160 -19.92 19.57 -6.95
N HIS A 161 -20.07 18.24 -7.06
CA HIS A 161 -20.80 17.63 -8.18
C HIS A 161 -21.92 16.67 -7.78
N TYR A 162 -22.05 16.35 -6.50
CA TYR A 162 -23.02 15.41 -5.95
C TYR A 162 -23.75 16.06 -4.77
N GLU A 163 -25.01 15.68 -4.57
CA GLU A 163 -25.83 16.19 -3.46
C GLU A 163 -25.94 15.16 -2.34
N GLY A 164 -26.00 15.66 -1.10
CA GLY A 164 -26.22 14.83 0.08
C GLY A 164 -24.99 14.05 0.59
N ASN A 165 -24.74 14.13 1.89
CA ASN A 165 -23.58 13.48 2.52
C ASN A 165 -23.57 11.96 2.34
N ALA A 166 -24.72 11.31 2.31
CA ALA A 166 -24.80 9.85 2.15
C ALA A 166 -24.24 9.41 0.79
N ALA A 167 -24.66 10.07 -0.30
CA ALA A 167 -24.16 9.77 -1.64
C ALA A 167 -22.66 10.11 -1.77
N LYS A 168 -22.25 11.28 -1.25
CA LYS A 168 -20.84 11.69 -1.23
C LYS A 168 -19.95 10.68 -0.48
N ASN A 169 -20.37 10.23 0.71
CA ASN A 169 -19.63 9.24 1.50
C ASN A 169 -19.64 7.84 0.87
N ALA A 170 -20.68 7.46 0.12
CA ALA A 170 -20.69 6.20 -0.63
C ALA A 170 -19.63 6.17 -1.73
N LEU A 171 -19.34 7.33 -2.35
CA LEU A 171 -18.30 7.50 -3.37
C LEU A 171 -16.91 7.77 -2.77
N CYS A 172 -16.85 8.25 -1.52
CA CYS A 172 -15.61 8.62 -0.83
C CYS A 172 -15.43 7.84 0.48
N ARG A 173 -15.60 6.51 0.45
CA ARG A 173 -15.34 5.70 1.65
C ARG A 173 -13.86 5.79 2.01
N THR A 174 -13.58 6.04 3.28
CA THR A 174 -12.20 6.05 3.79
C THR A 174 -11.56 4.68 3.64
N VAL A 175 -10.42 4.64 2.98
CA VAL A 175 -9.54 3.48 2.90
C VAL A 175 -8.61 3.51 4.12
N PRO A 176 -8.67 2.52 5.03
CA PRO A 176 -7.81 2.49 6.20
C PRO A 176 -6.34 2.31 5.80
N PHE A 177 -5.43 2.97 6.51
CA PHE A 177 -4.00 2.78 6.30
C PHE A 177 -3.51 1.53 7.06
N PRO A 178 -2.82 0.59 6.41
CA PRO A 178 -2.42 -0.66 7.05
C PRO A 178 -1.32 -0.45 8.09
N GLN A 179 -1.26 -1.33 9.09
CA GLN A 179 -0.17 -1.39 10.09
C GLN A 179 0.51 -2.77 10.14
N ASP A 180 -0.16 -3.76 9.56
CA ASP A 180 0.21 -5.16 9.51
C ASP A 180 -0.34 -5.79 8.22
N LEU A 181 -0.12 -7.08 8.04
CA LEU A 181 -0.48 -7.78 6.80
C LEU A 181 -1.99 -7.94 6.62
N LYS A 182 -2.73 -8.17 7.71
CA LYS A 182 -4.20 -8.34 7.68
C LYS A 182 -4.88 -7.01 7.37
N GLY A 183 -4.43 -5.92 7.98
CA GLY A 183 -4.87 -4.56 7.69
C GLY A 183 -4.68 -4.20 6.23
N TRP A 184 -3.58 -4.65 5.60
CA TRP A 184 -3.36 -4.45 4.16
C TRP A 184 -4.42 -5.14 3.28
N LEU A 185 -4.95 -6.30 3.69
CA LEU A 185 -6.07 -6.93 2.99
C LEU A 185 -7.32 -6.06 3.07
N THR A 186 -7.68 -5.58 4.26
CA THR A 186 -8.82 -4.68 4.47
C THR A 186 -8.67 -3.39 3.66
N THR A 187 -7.49 -2.79 3.64
CA THR A 187 -7.13 -1.65 2.81
C THR A 187 -7.44 -1.91 1.34
N ASN A 188 -7.01 -3.06 0.79
CA ASN A 188 -7.22 -3.39 -0.62
C ASN A 188 -8.69 -3.67 -0.96
N ILE A 189 -9.45 -4.30 -0.06
CA ILE A 189 -10.89 -4.48 -0.23
C ILE A 189 -11.58 -3.13 -0.44
N VAL A 190 -11.32 -2.14 0.43
CA VAL A 190 -11.97 -0.82 0.31
C VAL A 190 -11.47 -0.08 -0.94
N ASN A 191 -10.18 -0.16 -1.28
CA ASN A 191 -9.63 0.40 -2.52
C ASN A 191 -10.37 -0.12 -3.76
N ILE A 192 -10.55 -1.44 -3.86
CA ILE A 192 -11.23 -2.09 -5.00
C ILE A 192 -12.71 -1.71 -5.02
N MET A 193 -13.39 -1.72 -3.87
CA MET A 193 -14.80 -1.33 -3.78
C MET A 193 -15.02 0.12 -4.19
N ASN A 194 -14.14 1.05 -3.79
CA ASN A 194 -14.18 2.44 -4.23
C ASN A 194 -13.95 2.57 -5.74
N GLN A 195 -12.94 1.87 -6.26
CA GLN A 195 -12.67 1.85 -7.70
C GLN A 195 -13.86 1.33 -8.51
N GLY A 196 -14.53 0.27 -8.06
CA GLY A 196 -15.74 -0.25 -8.68
C GLY A 196 -16.90 0.77 -8.66
N ALA A 197 -17.11 1.46 -7.53
CA ALA A 197 -18.15 2.49 -7.42
C ALA A 197 -17.89 3.66 -8.39
N TRP A 198 -16.63 4.08 -8.54
CA TRP A 198 -16.28 5.16 -9.46
C TRP A 198 -16.44 4.77 -10.93
N PHE A 199 -16.12 3.54 -11.31
CA PHE A 199 -16.31 3.07 -12.69
C PHE A 199 -17.77 2.77 -13.04
N GLY A 200 -18.61 2.51 -12.05
CA GLY A 200 -20.06 2.43 -12.22
C GLY A 200 -20.75 3.78 -12.40
N ASP A 201 -20.06 4.89 -12.07
CA ASP A 201 -20.54 6.25 -12.26
C ASP A 201 -19.88 6.88 -13.49
N GLU A 202 -20.69 7.24 -14.49
CA GLU A 202 -20.19 7.76 -15.77
C GLU A 202 -19.40 9.07 -15.62
N LYS A 203 -19.89 9.98 -14.77
CA LYS A 203 -19.31 11.31 -14.54
C LYS A 203 -17.96 11.21 -13.83
N LEU A 204 -17.90 10.41 -12.77
CA LEU A 204 -16.67 10.16 -12.03
C LEU A 204 -15.65 9.39 -12.87
N GLY A 205 -16.08 8.32 -13.54
CA GLY A 205 -15.21 7.54 -14.41
C GLY A 205 -14.60 8.40 -15.53
N ALA A 206 -15.38 9.31 -16.13
CA ALA A 206 -14.88 10.25 -17.13
C ALA A 206 -13.85 11.23 -16.56
N TRP A 207 -14.11 11.79 -15.38
CA TRP A 207 -13.17 12.70 -14.72
C TRP A 207 -11.85 12.01 -14.33
N ILE A 208 -11.91 10.80 -13.76
CA ILE A 208 -10.72 10.02 -13.37
C ILE A 208 -9.80 9.80 -14.58
N ARG A 209 -10.36 9.39 -15.73
CA ARG A 209 -9.58 9.15 -16.96
C ARG A 209 -8.81 10.38 -17.45
N GLN A 210 -9.34 11.57 -17.20
CA GLN A 210 -8.69 12.84 -17.56
C GLN A 210 -7.72 13.33 -16.49
N SER A 211 -7.86 12.85 -15.25
CA SER A 211 -7.04 13.27 -14.13
C SER A 211 -5.57 12.87 -14.32
N ARG A 212 -4.67 13.83 -14.12
CA ARG A 212 -3.21 13.56 -14.11
C ARG A 212 -2.77 12.72 -12.91
N LEU A 213 -3.63 12.60 -11.90
CA LEU A 213 -3.36 11.88 -10.66
C LEU A 213 -3.69 10.38 -10.76
N ASP A 214 -4.28 9.93 -11.87
CA ASP A 214 -4.53 8.51 -12.16
C ASP A 214 -3.46 7.93 -13.11
N GLY A 215 -2.30 7.58 -12.56
CA GLY A 215 -1.15 7.14 -13.36
C GLY A 215 -1.36 5.81 -14.10
N PHE A 216 -1.91 4.81 -13.41
CA PHE A 216 -2.05 3.45 -13.97
C PHE A 216 -3.15 3.33 -15.02
N GLY A 217 -4.27 4.04 -14.87
CA GLY A 217 -5.35 4.03 -15.86
C GLY A 217 -4.88 4.52 -17.23
N LYS A 218 -3.95 5.49 -17.26
CA LYS A 218 -3.35 5.99 -18.51
C LYS A 218 -2.43 4.97 -19.17
N ILE A 219 -1.66 4.21 -18.39
CA ILE A 219 -0.80 3.15 -18.92
C ILE A 219 -1.66 2.08 -19.62
N ALA A 220 -2.74 1.63 -18.96
CA ALA A 220 -3.65 0.66 -19.55
C ALA A 220 -4.39 1.19 -20.79
N ALA A 221 -4.83 2.46 -20.75
CA ALA A 221 -5.53 3.08 -21.88
C ALA A 221 -4.63 3.34 -23.10
N ALA A 222 -3.32 3.46 -22.89
CA ALA A 222 -2.33 3.70 -23.95
C ALA A 222 -1.86 2.43 -24.66
N VAL A 223 -2.30 1.25 -24.22
CA VAL A 223 -1.95 -0.03 -24.88
C VAL A 223 -2.48 -0.06 -26.30
N ASP A 224 -1.60 -0.37 -27.26
CA ASP A 224 -1.99 -0.62 -28.64
C ASP A 224 -2.89 -1.85 -28.71
N ARG A 225 -4.04 -1.73 -29.40
CA ARG A 225 -4.99 -2.83 -29.54
C ARG A 225 -4.45 -4.01 -30.35
N SER A 226 -3.40 -3.79 -31.13
CA SER A 226 -2.69 -4.84 -31.87
C SER A 226 -1.67 -5.61 -31.00
N ASP A 227 -1.32 -5.09 -29.81
CA ASP A 227 -0.45 -5.76 -28.85
C ASP A 227 -1.25 -6.84 -28.09
N ALA A 228 -1.35 -8.02 -28.70
CA ALA A 228 -2.10 -9.13 -28.14
C ALA A 228 -1.60 -9.54 -26.74
N ALA A 229 -0.31 -9.39 -26.44
CA ALA A 229 0.27 -9.77 -25.15
C ALA A 229 -0.20 -8.83 -24.04
N ARG A 230 -0.09 -7.51 -24.25
CA ARG A 230 -0.54 -6.52 -23.26
C ARG A 230 -2.06 -6.51 -23.10
N ILE A 231 -2.80 -6.75 -24.18
CA ILE A 231 -4.25 -6.92 -24.11
C ILE A 231 -4.63 -8.17 -23.29
N ALA A 232 -3.90 -9.28 -23.44
CA ALA A 232 -4.14 -10.49 -22.63
C ALA A 232 -3.93 -10.23 -21.14
N VAL A 233 -2.89 -9.48 -20.75
CA VAL A 233 -2.65 -9.07 -19.34
C VAL A 233 -3.84 -8.28 -18.78
N LEU A 234 -4.36 -7.31 -19.53
CA LEU A 234 -5.52 -6.51 -19.10
C LEU A 234 -6.80 -7.36 -18.98
N GLN A 235 -7.00 -8.30 -19.90
CA GLN A 235 -8.14 -9.23 -19.87
C GLN A 235 -8.06 -10.17 -18.67
N GLU A 236 -6.89 -10.73 -18.41
CA GLU A 236 -6.65 -11.62 -17.28
C GLU A 236 -6.86 -10.87 -15.96
N MET A 237 -6.36 -9.64 -15.83
CA MET A 237 -6.60 -8.80 -14.65
C MET A 237 -8.09 -8.60 -14.40
N ARG A 238 -8.88 -8.36 -15.46
CA ARG A 238 -10.34 -8.21 -15.36
C ARG A 238 -11.04 -9.51 -14.92
N GLN A 239 -10.55 -10.67 -15.37
CA GLN A 239 -11.11 -11.98 -15.02
C GLN A 239 -10.76 -12.39 -13.58
N THR A 240 -9.55 -12.05 -13.12
CA THR A 240 -9.05 -12.40 -11.78
C THR A 240 -9.63 -11.49 -10.69
N GLY A 241 -9.97 -10.24 -11.00
CA GLY A 241 -10.47 -9.25 -10.04
C GLY A 241 -11.60 -9.75 -9.11
N PRO A 242 -12.69 -10.35 -9.63
CA PRO A 242 -13.76 -10.89 -8.78
C PRO A 242 -13.30 -11.98 -7.81
N LEU A 243 -12.41 -12.88 -8.26
CA LEU A 243 -11.85 -13.96 -7.42
C LEU A 243 -10.97 -13.39 -6.30
N ALA A 244 -10.15 -12.39 -6.64
CA ALA A 244 -9.31 -11.67 -5.70
C ALA A 244 -10.13 -11.03 -4.57
N VAL A 245 -11.19 -10.28 -4.91
CA VAL A 245 -12.04 -9.62 -3.91
C VAL A 245 -12.74 -10.65 -3.01
N ALA A 246 -13.30 -11.71 -3.60
CA ALA A 246 -13.98 -12.74 -2.83
C ALA A 246 -13.04 -13.41 -1.82
N ASN A 247 -11.82 -13.76 -2.24
CA ASN A 247 -10.84 -14.38 -1.36
C ASN A 247 -10.31 -13.42 -0.30
N LEU A 248 -10.05 -12.15 -0.64
CA LEU A 248 -9.66 -11.12 0.33
C LEU A 248 -10.72 -10.95 1.42
N MET A 249 -12.00 -10.86 1.06
CA MET A 249 -13.09 -10.76 2.04
C MET A 249 -13.13 -11.98 2.97
N ARG A 250 -12.96 -13.19 2.42
CA ARG A 250 -12.86 -14.43 3.20
C ARG A 250 -11.70 -14.36 4.20
N LEU A 251 -10.50 -14.01 3.74
CA LEU A 251 -9.30 -13.93 4.57
C LEU A 251 -9.38 -12.83 5.63
N ALA A 252 -9.93 -11.67 5.31
CA ALA A 252 -10.09 -10.57 6.26
C ALA A 252 -11.11 -10.91 7.38
N SER A 253 -12.11 -11.74 7.08
CA SER A 253 -13.11 -12.19 8.04
C SER A 253 -12.68 -13.36 8.93
N ALA A 254 -11.62 -14.09 8.56
CA ALA A 254 -11.07 -15.15 9.38
C ALA A 254 -10.44 -14.57 10.65
N ALA A 255 -10.68 -15.21 11.80
CA ALA A 255 -10.17 -14.77 13.11
C ALA A 255 -8.65 -14.74 13.13
#